data_AF-A0A1B6EGC4-F1
#
_entry.id   AF-A0A1B6EGC4-F1
#
_cell.length_a   1.000
_cell.length_b   1.000
_cell.length_c   1.000
_cell.angle_alpha   90.00
_cell.angle_beta   90.00
_cell.angle_gamma   90.00
#
_symmetry.space_group_name_H-M   'P 1'
#
loop_
_entity.id
_entity.type
_entity.pdbx_description
1 polymer ?
#
loop_
_entity_poly.entity_id
_entity_poly.type
_entity_poly.pdbx_seq_one_letter_code
_entity_poly.pdbx_strand_id
1 'polypeptide(L)'
;MLGVFGQIHRIPQISLKIKSSISKGIQVQNFISKMSDEVSKAKSAGPTGDTIFGKILRKEIPCKFIYEDDKCVAFHDINAQAPVHFLVIPRKPIPMLSDAEDCDDKLLGHLMLTARKLAKDLKLNDGYRLVINNGKDGCQSVYHLHIHILGGRQMDWPPG
;
A
#
# COMPACT_ATOMS: atom_id res chain seq x y z
N MET A 1 -63.34 -11.18 -23.37
CA MET A 1 -63.71 -9.88 -22.76
C MET A 1 -62.42 -9.26 -22.24
N LEU A 2 -62.19 -8.00 -22.60
CA LEU A 2 -60.94 -7.21 -22.57
C LEU A 2 -60.35 -6.93 -21.16
N GLY A 3 -59.02 -6.66 -21.14
CA GLY A 3 -58.32 -5.70 -20.25
C GLY A 3 -57.95 -6.22 -18.85
N VAL A 4 -56.81 -5.91 -18.21
CA VAL A 4 -55.93 -4.72 -18.31
C VAL A 4 -54.51 -5.09 -17.86
N PHE A 5 -53.49 -4.68 -18.64
CA PHE A 5 -52.06 -4.74 -18.31
C PHE A 5 -51.68 -3.63 -17.31
N GLY A 6 -51.02 -3.99 -16.21
CA GLY A 6 -50.40 -3.05 -15.28
C GLY A 6 -49.06 -2.53 -15.79
N GLN A 7 -48.90 -1.20 -15.82
CA GLN A 7 -47.70 -0.49 -16.27
C GLN A 7 -46.49 -0.76 -15.37
N ILE A 8 -45.43 -1.33 -15.94
CA ILE A 8 -44.09 -1.35 -15.34
C ILE A 8 -43.47 0.03 -15.53
N HIS A 9 -43.33 0.80 -14.45
CA HIS A 9 -42.52 2.02 -14.43
C HIS A 9 -41.05 1.66 -14.66
N ARG A 10 -40.51 2.04 -15.84
CA ARG A 10 -39.07 2.01 -16.11
C ARG A 10 -38.37 3.09 -15.28
N ILE A 11 -37.61 2.68 -14.28
CA ILE A 11 -36.58 3.52 -13.65
C ILE A 11 -35.49 3.81 -14.70
N PRO A 12 -35.07 5.06 -14.93
CA PRO A 12 -34.07 5.35 -15.94
C PRO A 12 -32.68 4.85 -15.49
N GLN A 13 -32.18 3.81 -16.17
CA GLN A 13 -30.81 3.27 -16.11
C GLN A 13 -29.69 4.30 -16.36
N ILE A 14 -30.05 5.54 -16.74
CA ILE A 14 -29.13 6.63 -17.05
C ILE A 14 -28.48 7.20 -15.78
N SER A 15 -29.18 7.23 -14.64
CA SER A 15 -28.64 7.79 -13.38
C SER A 15 -27.53 6.92 -12.75
N LEU A 16 -27.60 5.60 -12.93
CA LEU A 16 -26.63 4.64 -12.39
C LEU A 16 -25.27 4.71 -13.11
N LYS A 17 -25.27 4.87 -14.45
CA LYS A 17 -24.02 5.02 -15.22
C LYS A 17 -23.27 6.30 -14.86
N ILE A 18 -23.98 7.41 -14.71
CA ILE A 18 -23.40 8.73 -14.37
C ILE A 18 -22.76 8.69 -12.97
N LYS A 19 -23.44 8.12 -11.96
CA LYS A 19 -22.85 7.95 -10.61
C LYS A 19 -21.58 7.09 -10.62
N SER A 20 -21.55 6.01 -11.41
CA SER A 20 -20.36 5.15 -11.51
C SER A 20 -19.17 5.81 -12.20
N SER A 21 -19.42 6.65 -13.22
CA SER A 21 -18.36 7.38 -13.92
C SER A 21 -17.83 8.53 -13.08
N ILE A 22 -18.70 9.24 -12.35
CA ILE A 22 -18.31 10.28 -11.40
C ILE A 22 -17.51 9.68 -10.23
N SER A 23 -17.94 8.54 -9.67
CA SER A 23 -17.20 7.88 -8.59
C SER A 23 -15.83 7.38 -9.04
N LYS A 24 -15.72 6.86 -10.27
CA LYS A 24 -14.43 6.50 -10.87
C LYS A 24 -13.54 7.74 -11.06
N GLY A 25 -14.09 8.85 -11.57
CA GLY A 25 -13.35 10.11 -11.72
C GLY A 25 -12.79 10.64 -10.40
N ILE A 26 -13.59 10.64 -9.33
CA ILE A 26 -13.17 11.07 -7.98
C ILE A 26 -12.11 10.11 -7.41
N GLN A 27 -12.27 8.79 -7.58
CA GLN A 27 -11.27 7.82 -7.13
C GLN A 27 -9.93 7.98 -7.85
N VAL A 28 -9.95 8.25 -9.17
CA VAL A 28 -8.75 8.50 -9.96
C VAL A 28 -8.07 9.79 -9.51
N GLN A 29 -8.79 10.89 -9.30
CA GLN A 29 -8.19 12.14 -8.84
C GLN A 29 -7.57 12.01 -7.43
N ASN A 30 -8.26 11.33 -6.50
CA ASN A 30 -7.72 11.07 -5.17
C ASN A 30 -6.46 10.19 -5.21
N PHE A 31 -6.41 9.21 -6.13
CA PHE A 31 -5.24 8.37 -6.33
C PHE A 31 -4.06 9.17 -6.90
N ILE A 32 -4.29 9.99 -7.93
CA ILE A 32 -3.29 10.89 -8.51
C ILE A 32 -2.73 11.85 -7.45
N SER A 33 -3.59 12.42 -6.59
CA SER A 33 -3.16 13.29 -5.49
C SER A 33 -2.21 12.57 -4.54
N LYS A 34 -2.57 11.36 -4.07
CA LYS A 34 -1.72 10.61 -3.14
C LYS A 34 -0.38 10.18 -3.77
N MET A 35 -0.37 9.79 -5.04
CA MET A 35 0.88 9.48 -5.75
C MET A 35 1.78 10.72 -5.86
N SER A 36 1.18 11.88 -6.15
CA SER A 36 1.92 13.14 -6.23
C SER A 36 2.58 13.51 -4.90
N ASP A 37 1.93 13.19 -3.78
CA ASP A 37 2.48 13.42 -2.44
C ASP A 37 3.71 12.54 -2.16
N GLU A 38 3.66 11.24 -2.50
CA GLU A 38 4.80 10.34 -2.28
C GLU A 38 6.00 10.69 -3.16
N VAL A 39 5.77 11.05 -4.43
CA VAL A 39 6.83 11.54 -5.32
C VAL A 39 7.47 12.82 -4.77
N SER A 40 6.65 13.72 -4.21
CA SER A 40 7.14 14.96 -3.60
C SER A 40 7.99 14.68 -2.36
N LYS A 41 7.57 13.75 -1.49
CA LYS A 41 8.36 13.30 -0.33
C LYS A 41 9.67 12.65 -0.76
N ALA A 42 9.66 11.79 -1.78
CA ALA A 42 10.86 11.11 -2.26
C ALA A 42 11.92 12.09 -2.79
N LYS A 43 11.50 13.19 -3.44
CA LYS A 43 12.42 14.23 -3.95
C LYS A 43 13.15 14.99 -2.84
N SER A 44 12.53 15.14 -1.67
CA SER A 44 13.10 15.87 -0.52
C SER A 44 13.70 14.96 0.55
N ALA A 45 13.42 13.65 0.51
CA ALA A 45 13.94 12.68 1.46
C ALA A 45 15.44 12.39 1.26
N GLY A 46 16.12 12.01 2.34
CA GLY A 46 17.52 11.58 2.36
C GLY A 46 17.82 10.68 3.56
N PRO A 47 19.00 10.05 3.60
CA PRO A 47 19.40 9.17 4.69
C PRO A 47 19.73 10.00 5.94
N THR A 48 18.73 10.20 6.80
CA THR A 48 18.89 10.82 8.12
C THR A 48 18.76 9.74 9.20
N GLY A 49 19.46 9.92 10.33
CA GLY A 49 19.56 8.89 11.37
C GLY A 49 18.26 8.58 12.14
N ASP A 50 17.30 9.50 12.18
CA ASP A 50 16.00 9.27 12.83
C ASP A 50 14.84 9.47 11.83
N THR A 51 14.28 8.36 11.39
CA THR A 51 13.16 8.33 10.45
C THR A 51 11.83 8.22 11.17
N ILE A 52 10.73 8.53 10.47
CA ILE A 52 9.38 8.29 10.97
C ILE A 52 9.16 6.82 11.34
N PHE A 53 9.81 5.88 10.63
CA PHE A 53 9.75 4.45 10.95
C PHE A 53 10.55 4.11 12.21
N GLY A 54 11.67 4.77 12.47
CA GLY A 54 12.36 4.70 13.76
C GLY A 54 11.43 5.07 14.93
N LYS A 55 10.64 6.15 14.77
CA LYS A 55 9.63 6.57 15.76
C LYS A 55 8.51 5.54 15.95
N ILE A 56 8.05 4.89 14.86
CA ILE A 56 7.08 3.78 14.94
C ILE A 56 7.66 2.59 15.70
N LEU A 57 8.90 2.19 15.40
CA LEU A 57 9.58 1.08 16.09
C LEU A 57 9.71 1.32 17.60
N ARG A 58 9.94 2.58 17.99
CA ARG A 58 10.01 3.01 19.40
C ARG A 58 8.65 3.31 20.02
N LYS A 59 7.54 3.13 19.28
CA LYS A 59 6.16 3.39 19.71
C LYS A 59 5.91 4.84 20.15
N GLU A 60 6.69 5.79 19.61
CA GLU A 60 6.57 7.23 19.89
C GLU A 60 5.39 7.88 19.15
N ILE A 61 4.98 7.28 18.02
CA ILE A 61 3.85 7.73 17.22
C ILE A 61 2.83 6.60 17.03
N PRO A 62 1.52 6.92 16.97
CA PRO A 62 0.49 5.92 16.82
C PRO A 62 0.59 5.25 15.45
N CYS A 63 0.42 3.94 15.42
CA CYS A 63 0.41 3.14 14.22
C CYS A 63 -0.53 1.95 14.37
N LYS A 64 -1.17 1.52 13.28
CA LYS A 64 -2.03 0.33 13.29
C LYS A 64 -1.19 -0.91 13.01
N PHE A 65 -0.57 -1.43 14.06
CA PHE A 65 0.25 -2.65 14.01
C PHE A 65 -0.57 -3.88 13.59
N ILE A 66 0.07 -4.74 12.80
CA ILE A 66 -0.47 -6.01 12.32
C ILE A 66 0.38 -7.17 12.86
N TYR A 67 1.69 -6.95 12.98
CA TYR A 67 2.65 -7.97 13.39
C TYR A 67 3.91 -7.33 14.00
N GLU A 68 4.50 -8.02 14.96
CA GLU A 68 5.73 -7.60 15.62
C GLU A 68 6.49 -8.86 16.05
N ASP A 69 7.78 -8.95 15.70
CA ASP A 69 8.72 -9.94 16.25
C ASP A 69 10.08 -9.31 16.55
N ASP A 70 11.11 -10.14 16.79
CA ASP A 70 12.46 -9.69 17.13
C ASP A 70 13.22 -9.07 15.94
N LYS A 71 12.77 -9.30 14.70
CA LYS A 71 13.47 -8.88 13.48
C LYS A 71 12.74 -7.77 12.74
N CYS A 72 11.42 -7.74 12.80
CA CYS A 72 10.61 -6.84 11.98
C CYS A 72 9.30 -6.43 12.64
N VAL A 73 8.69 -5.44 12.01
CA VAL A 73 7.37 -4.92 12.37
C VAL A 73 6.56 -4.75 11.10
N ALA A 74 5.26 -5.03 11.17
CA ALA A 74 4.32 -4.75 10.09
C ALA A 74 3.14 -3.91 10.57
N PHE A 75 2.71 -2.96 9.74
CA PHE A 75 1.62 -2.04 10.05
C PHE A 75 0.95 -1.51 8.79
N HIS A 76 -0.30 -1.07 8.92
CA HIS A 76 -1.04 -0.48 7.80
C HIS A 76 -0.43 0.84 7.36
N ASP A 77 -0.32 1.03 6.05
CA ASP A 77 0.10 2.31 5.47
C ASP A 77 -1.01 3.35 5.68
N ILE A 78 -0.65 4.51 6.21
CA ILE A 78 -1.59 5.63 6.44
C ILE A 78 -2.14 6.20 5.12
N ASN A 79 -1.34 6.14 4.05
CA ASN A 79 -1.63 6.56 2.70
C ASN A 79 -1.90 5.35 1.80
N ALA A 80 -2.82 4.47 2.20
CA ALA A 80 -3.17 3.26 1.45
C ALA A 80 -3.48 3.52 -0.04
N GLN A 81 -2.83 2.74 -0.93
CA GLN A 81 -2.98 2.78 -2.41
C GLN A 81 -3.79 1.59 -2.96
N ALA A 82 -4.22 0.70 -2.07
CA ALA A 82 -5.07 -0.45 -2.35
C ALA A 82 -5.93 -0.75 -1.11
N PRO A 83 -7.04 -1.51 -1.24
CA PRO A 83 -7.89 -1.88 -0.09
C PRO A 83 -7.12 -2.52 1.05
N VAL A 84 -6.11 -3.33 0.72
CA VAL A 84 -5.09 -3.76 1.67
C VAL A 84 -3.76 -3.17 1.23
N HIS A 85 -3.23 -2.25 2.04
CA HIS A 85 -1.88 -1.72 1.91
C HIS A 85 -1.21 -1.69 3.28
N PHE A 86 -0.12 -2.43 3.44
CA PHE A 86 0.67 -2.45 4.66
C PHE A 86 2.16 -2.53 4.32
N LEU A 87 2.97 -2.15 5.32
CA LEU A 87 4.42 -2.17 5.23
C LEU A 87 4.97 -3.27 6.13
N VAL A 88 6.06 -3.90 5.71
CA VAL A 88 6.94 -4.71 6.56
C VAL A 88 8.30 -4.04 6.59
N ILE A 89 8.79 -3.72 7.79
CA ILE A 89 10.07 -3.03 7.99
C ILE A 89 10.98 -3.83 8.94
N PRO A 90 12.31 -3.86 8.72
CA PRO A 90 13.24 -4.44 9.67
C PRO A 90 13.41 -3.53 10.90
N ARG A 91 13.77 -4.13 12.03
CA ARG A 91 14.25 -3.36 13.20
C ARG A 91 15.66 -2.81 13.00
N LYS A 92 16.51 -3.55 12.26
CA LYS A 92 17.81 -3.05 11.81
C LYS A 92 17.57 -1.82 10.90
N PRO A 93 18.20 -0.66 11.17
CA PRO A 93 17.97 0.56 10.39
C PRO A 93 18.77 0.52 9.07
N ILE A 94 18.38 -0.34 8.15
CA ILE A 94 18.93 -0.36 6.79
C ILE A 94 18.25 0.78 6.00
N PRO A 95 18.96 1.80 5.49
CA PRO A 95 18.30 2.95 4.87
C PRO A 95 17.60 2.62 3.55
N MET A 96 18.27 1.88 2.67
CA MET A 96 17.75 1.45 1.36
C MET A 96 18.12 -0.01 1.08
N LEU A 97 17.45 -0.65 0.12
CA LEU A 97 17.84 -2.02 -0.27
C LEU A 97 19.28 -2.08 -0.80
N SER A 98 19.71 -1.04 -1.52
CA SER A 98 21.09 -0.92 -2.02
C SER A 98 22.15 -0.77 -0.92
N ASP A 99 21.76 -0.49 0.33
CA ASP A 99 22.67 -0.44 1.49
C ASP A 99 22.66 -1.75 2.29
N ALA A 100 21.89 -2.77 1.87
CA ALA A 100 21.92 -4.08 2.52
C ALA A 100 23.22 -4.82 2.20
N GLU A 101 23.73 -5.55 3.18
CA GLU A 101 24.97 -6.34 3.04
C GLU A 101 24.66 -7.84 2.94
N ASP A 102 25.65 -8.65 2.54
CA ASP A 102 25.51 -10.12 2.46
C ASP A 102 25.08 -10.74 3.80
N CYS A 103 25.46 -10.11 4.92
CA CYS A 103 25.06 -10.56 6.27
C CYS A 103 23.56 -10.35 6.57
N ASP A 104 22.84 -9.61 5.74
CA ASP A 104 21.40 -9.36 5.87
C ASP A 104 20.53 -10.38 5.14
N ASP A 105 21.12 -11.39 4.47
CA ASP A 105 20.41 -12.42 3.69
C ASP A 105 19.20 -13.03 4.43
N LYS A 106 19.40 -13.46 5.68
CA LYS A 106 18.37 -14.06 6.53
C LYS A 106 17.33 -13.04 6.97
N LEU A 107 17.73 -11.79 7.20
CA LEU A 107 16.81 -10.72 7.55
C LEU A 107 15.90 -10.41 6.36
N LEU A 108 16.47 -10.21 5.17
CA LEU A 108 15.70 -9.94 3.95
C LEU A 108 14.74 -11.09 3.62
N GLY A 109 15.21 -12.34 3.75
CA GLY A 109 14.36 -13.53 3.62
C GLY A 109 13.22 -13.54 4.64
N HIS A 110 13.51 -13.17 5.90
CA HIS A 110 12.50 -13.06 6.96
C HIS A 110 11.42 -12.02 6.64
N LEU A 111 11.79 -10.85 6.10
CA LEU A 111 10.82 -9.82 5.68
C LEU A 111 9.88 -10.35 4.59
N MET A 112 10.42 -11.05 3.58
CA MET A 112 9.63 -11.62 2.49
C MET A 112 8.67 -12.72 2.96
N LEU A 113 9.14 -13.61 3.85
CA LEU A 113 8.30 -14.66 4.44
C LEU A 113 7.21 -14.08 5.35
N THR A 114 7.52 -13.00 6.07
CA THR A 114 6.55 -12.26 6.89
C THR A 114 5.49 -11.60 6.00
N ALA A 115 5.88 -10.93 4.92
CA ALA A 115 4.96 -10.36 3.94
C ALA A 115 3.98 -11.40 3.38
N ARG A 116 4.47 -12.58 2.97
CA ARG A 116 3.64 -13.71 2.52
C ARG A 116 2.66 -14.19 3.60
N LYS A 117 3.12 -14.35 4.84
CA LYS A 117 2.28 -14.77 5.97
C LYS A 117 1.15 -13.79 6.19
N LEU A 118 1.45 -12.50 6.28
CA LEU A 118 0.46 -11.46 6.56
C LEU A 118 -0.50 -11.24 5.40
N ALA A 119 -0.05 -11.38 4.15
CA ALA A 119 -0.94 -11.36 3.00
C ALA A 119 -2.00 -12.48 3.09
N LYS A 120 -1.60 -13.69 3.52
CA LYS A 120 -2.53 -14.80 3.78
C LYS A 120 -3.50 -14.47 4.92
N ASP A 121 -2.99 -13.97 6.05
CA ASP A 121 -3.80 -13.64 7.23
C ASP A 121 -4.83 -12.53 6.92
N LEU A 122 -4.48 -11.60 6.03
CA LEU A 122 -5.35 -10.53 5.52
C LEU A 122 -6.19 -10.94 4.30
N LYS A 123 -6.24 -12.24 3.98
CA LYS A 123 -7.10 -12.84 2.95
C LYS A 123 -6.85 -12.33 1.52
N LEU A 124 -5.60 -12.03 1.17
CA LEU A 124 -5.17 -11.71 -0.20
C LEU A 124 -5.01 -12.98 -1.05
N ASN A 125 -6.08 -13.76 -1.15
CA ASN A 125 -6.08 -15.09 -1.78
C ASN A 125 -5.92 -15.03 -3.30
N ASP A 126 -6.41 -13.96 -3.93
CA ASP A 126 -6.36 -13.78 -5.39
C ASP A 126 -5.07 -13.08 -5.87
N GLY A 127 -4.10 -12.90 -4.96
CA GLY A 127 -2.80 -12.31 -5.25
C GLY A 127 -2.58 -10.92 -4.64
N TYR A 128 -1.32 -10.49 -4.72
CA TYR A 128 -0.83 -9.21 -4.19
C TYR A 128 0.48 -8.81 -4.89
N ARG A 129 0.87 -7.55 -4.76
CA ARG A 129 2.15 -7.02 -5.24
C ARG A 129 3.04 -6.63 -4.06
N LEU A 130 4.31 -7.04 -4.13
CA LEU A 130 5.37 -6.54 -3.25
C LEU A 130 6.15 -5.45 -3.99
N VAL A 131 6.43 -4.33 -3.33
CA VAL A 131 7.24 -3.24 -3.88
C VAL A 131 8.29 -2.82 -2.86
N ILE A 132 9.54 -2.71 -3.32
CA ILE A 132 10.64 -2.08 -2.57
C ILE A 132 11.14 -0.93 -3.43
N ASN A 133 11.00 0.28 -2.92
CA ASN A 133 11.47 1.49 -3.57
C ASN A 133 12.91 1.77 -3.12
N ASN A 134 13.80 2.10 -4.07
CA ASN A 134 15.20 2.40 -3.77
C ASN A 134 15.58 3.77 -4.34
N GLY A 135 15.90 4.73 -3.47
CA GLY A 135 16.32 6.07 -3.84
C GLY A 135 15.23 6.92 -4.51
N LYS A 136 15.65 8.03 -5.12
CA LYS A 136 14.76 9.07 -5.66
C LYS A 136 13.89 8.57 -6.82
N ASP A 137 14.50 7.93 -7.81
CA ASP A 137 13.79 7.45 -9.01
C ASP A 137 12.89 6.25 -8.71
N GLY A 138 13.23 5.48 -7.66
CA GLY A 138 12.35 4.46 -7.11
C GLY A 138 11.17 5.01 -6.31
N CYS A 139 11.05 6.34 -6.12
CA CYS A 139 10.02 6.96 -5.28
C CYS A 139 10.09 6.50 -3.80
N GLN A 140 11.31 6.40 -3.24
CA GLN A 140 11.48 6.07 -1.82
C GLN A 140 11.27 7.33 -0.95
N SER A 141 10.18 7.37 -0.19
CA SER A 141 9.83 8.52 0.66
C SER A 141 10.40 8.47 2.08
N VAL A 142 10.81 7.28 2.55
CA VAL A 142 11.45 7.09 3.87
C VAL A 142 12.71 6.23 3.73
N TYR A 143 13.84 6.74 4.22
CA TYR A 143 15.15 6.05 4.19
C TYR A 143 15.29 5.08 5.36
N HIS A 144 14.36 4.14 5.40
CA HIS A 144 14.40 2.93 6.24
C HIS A 144 13.71 1.85 5.43
N LEU A 145 14.40 0.76 5.13
CA LEU A 145 13.96 -0.31 4.23
C LEU A 145 12.54 -0.75 4.57
N HIS A 146 11.68 -0.79 3.57
CA HIS A 146 10.30 -1.19 3.75
C HIS A 146 9.79 -1.90 2.50
N ILE A 147 9.03 -2.96 2.73
CA ILE A 147 8.34 -3.70 1.68
C ILE A 147 6.88 -3.25 1.73
N HIS A 148 6.39 -2.65 0.65
CA HIS A 148 4.97 -2.43 0.47
C HIS A 148 4.29 -3.72 0.04
N ILE A 149 3.14 -4.01 0.63
CA ILE A 149 2.28 -5.12 0.23
C ILE A 149 0.91 -4.57 -0.12
N LEU A 150 0.55 -4.67 -1.40
CA LEU A 150 -0.69 -4.13 -1.96
C LEU A 150 -1.58 -5.26 -2.48
N GLY A 151 -2.87 -5.24 -2.13
CA GLY A 151 -3.83 -6.22 -2.59
C GLY A 151 -5.28 -5.82 -2.37
N GLY A 152 -6.20 -6.75 -2.67
CA GLY A 152 -7.64 -6.52 -2.58
C GLY A 152 -8.24 -5.79 -3.79
N ARG A 153 -7.44 -5.60 -4.84
CA ARG A 153 -7.86 -5.13 -6.17
C ARG A 153 -6.88 -5.64 -7.23
N GLN A 154 -7.27 -5.60 -8.51
CA GLN A 154 -6.35 -5.79 -9.62
C GLN A 154 -5.26 -4.70 -9.60
N MET A 155 -4.01 -5.12 -9.78
CA MET A 155 -2.88 -4.21 -9.95
C MET A 155 -2.58 -4.02 -11.43
N ASP A 156 -2.31 -2.78 -11.83
CA ASP A 156 -2.04 -2.42 -13.23
C ASP A 156 -0.57 -2.66 -13.63
N TRP A 157 -0.29 -2.56 -14.92
CA TRP A 157 1.05 -2.65 -15.50
C TRP A 157 1.26 -1.50 -16.53
N PRO A 158 2.40 -0.78 -16.50
CA PRO A 158 3.60 -0.99 -15.67
C PRO A 158 3.39 -0.72 -14.16
N PRO A 159 4.30 -1.17 -13.27
CA PRO A 159 4.17 -1.04 -11.82
C PRO A 159 4.77 0.28 -11.31
N GLY A 160 4.32 1.38 -11.90
CA GLY A 160 4.73 2.75 -11.58
C GLY A 160 3.76 3.73 -12.19
#